data_AF-A0A923N2G9-F1
#
_entry.id   AF-A0A923N2G9-F1
#
_cell.length_a   1.000
_cell.length_b   1.000
_cell.length_c   1.000
_cell.angle_alpha   90.00
_cell.angle_beta   90.00
_cell.angle_gamma   90.00
#
_symmetry.space_group_name_H-M   'P 1'
#
loop_
_entity.id
_entity.type
_entity.pdbx_description
1 polymer ?
#
loop_
_entity_poly.entity_id
_entity_poly.type
_entity_poly.pdbx_seq_one_letter_code
_entity_poly.pdbx_strand_id
1 'polypeptide(L)'
;MTLYSLEEAQYLKDFYSPKVVNQIADKKLALRITSVEIEEIKKDFYDIICKGYFVNNTSIVPKVSIQSIFKSMDLDSPEVALQRRNL
;
A
#
# COMPACT_ATOMS: atom_id res chain seq x y z
N MET A 1 9.80 -5.31 8.51
CA MET A 1 8.39 -5.26 8.11
C MET A 1 7.62 -4.76 9.31
N THR A 2 7.10 -3.54 9.25
CA THR A 2 6.28 -2.96 10.32
C THR A 2 4.87 -3.53 10.20
N LEU A 3 4.20 -3.83 11.30
CA LEU A 3 2.80 -4.27 11.34
C LEU A 3 1.99 -3.28 12.16
N TYR A 4 0.71 -3.16 11.84
CA TYR A 4 -0.18 -2.13 12.37
C TYR A 4 -1.34 -2.77 13.14
N SER A 5 -1.93 -2.02 14.07
CA SER A 5 -3.27 -2.32 14.59
C SER A 5 -4.32 -2.15 13.47
N LEU A 6 -5.52 -2.72 13.66
CA LEU A 6 -6.61 -2.59 12.68
C LEU A 6 -6.97 -1.13 12.40
N GLU A 7 -6.95 -0.30 13.44
CA GLU A 7 -7.29 1.12 13.35
C GLU A 7 -6.26 1.92 12.54
N GLU A 8 -4.96 1.71 12.83
CA GLU A 8 -3.86 2.31 12.07
C GLU A 8 -3.89 1.82 10.61
N ALA A 9 -4.14 0.54 10.39
CA ALA A 9 -4.25 -0.03 9.06
C ALA A 9 -5.42 0.59 8.28
N GLN A 10 -6.58 0.77 8.93
CA GLN A 10 -7.73 1.41 8.30
C GLN A 10 -7.42 2.85 7.88
N TYR A 11 -6.80 3.64 8.76
CA TYR A 11 -6.36 4.99 8.43
C TYR A 11 -5.37 5.01 7.26
N LEU A 12 -4.35 4.14 7.29
CA LEU A 12 -3.34 4.09 6.23
C LEU A 12 -3.95 3.70 4.88
N LYS A 13 -4.88 2.74 4.87
CA LYS A 13 -5.62 2.35 3.65
C LYS A 13 -6.34 3.56 3.08
N ASP A 14 -7.08 4.29 3.90
CA ASP A 14 -7.86 5.46 3.46
C ASP A 14 -6.95 6.61 3.01
N PHE A 15 -5.80 6.79 3.67
CA PHE A 15 -4.79 7.78 3.30
C PHE A 15 -4.13 7.48 1.95
N TYR A 16 -3.74 6.23 1.70
CA TYR A 16 -2.98 5.87 0.50
C TYR A 16 -3.85 5.55 -0.71
N SER A 17 -5.04 4.96 -0.52
CA SER A 17 -5.94 4.57 -1.63
C SER A 17 -6.11 5.65 -2.71
N PRO A 18 -6.46 6.91 -2.40
CA PRO A 18 -6.63 7.94 -3.43
C PRO A 18 -5.31 8.36 -4.11
N LYS A 19 -4.15 8.07 -3.48
CA LYS A 19 -2.82 8.41 -4.01
C LYS A 19 -2.25 7.33 -4.91
N VAL A 20 -2.59 6.06 -4.67
CA VAL A 20 -1.95 4.93 -5.35
C VAL A 20 -2.85 4.21 -6.34
N VAL A 21 -4.17 4.21 -6.13
CA VAL A 21 -5.09 3.53 -7.05
C VAL A 21 -5.02 4.21 -8.43
N ASN A 22 -4.99 3.38 -9.48
CA ASN A 22 -4.77 3.76 -10.88
C ASN A 22 -3.38 4.31 -11.21
N GLN A 23 -2.46 4.39 -10.25
CA GLN A 23 -1.07 4.78 -10.48
C GLN A 23 -0.16 3.59 -10.79
N ILE A 24 1.01 3.88 -11.37
CA ILE A 24 2.06 2.90 -11.64
C ILE A 24 3.14 3.04 -10.57
N ALA A 25 3.24 2.03 -9.69
CA ALA A 25 4.07 2.10 -8.48
C ALA A 25 5.57 1.88 -8.74
N ASP A 26 5.92 1.16 -9.80
CA ASP A 26 7.29 0.88 -10.18
C ASP A 26 7.43 1.05 -11.69
N LYS A 27 8.29 1.98 -12.14
CA LYS A 27 8.54 2.22 -13.57
C LYS A 27 9.25 1.05 -14.25
N LYS A 28 9.98 0.21 -13.51
CA LYS A 28 10.67 -0.97 -14.05
C LYS A 28 9.70 -2.14 -14.23
N LEU A 29 8.87 -2.40 -13.23
CA LEU A 29 7.89 -3.50 -13.29
C LEU A 29 6.56 -3.09 -13.95
N ALA A 30 6.32 -1.79 -14.09
CA ALA A 30 5.07 -1.21 -14.58
C ALA A 30 3.84 -1.80 -13.86
N LEU A 31 3.91 -1.91 -12.52
CA LEU A 31 2.79 -2.39 -11.71
C LEU A 31 1.73 -1.30 -11.57
N ARG A 32 0.58 -1.48 -12.21
CA ARG A 32 -0.59 -0.62 -12.04
C ARG A 32 -1.44 -1.10 -10.88
N ILE A 33 -1.63 -0.25 -9.87
CA ILE A 33 -2.40 -0.57 -8.67
C ILE A 33 -3.89 -0.37 -8.96
N THR A 34 -4.70 -1.36 -8.60
CA THR A 34 -6.17 -1.33 -8.73
C THR A 34 -6.87 -1.21 -7.39
N SER A 35 -6.22 -1.63 -6.30
CA SER A 35 -6.81 -1.57 -4.96
C SER A 35 -5.74 -1.57 -3.87
N VAL A 36 -6.13 -1.03 -2.72
CA VAL A 36 -5.39 -1.13 -1.46
C VAL A 36 -6.26 -1.89 -0.47
N GLU A 37 -5.70 -2.91 0.15
CA GLU A 37 -6.39 -3.78 1.09
C GLU A 37 -5.60 -3.91 2.40
N ILE A 38 -6.30 -4.29 3.46
CA ILE A 38 -5.72 -4.62 4.76
C ILE A 38 -5.63 -6.14 4.82
N GLU A 39 -4.45 -6.67 5.10
CA GLU A 39 -4.21 -8.12 5.23
C GLU A 39 -3.74 -8.42 6.65
N GLU A 40 -4.43 -9.33 7.34
CA GLU A 40 -4.00 -9.81 8.65
C GLU A 40 -2.82 -10.78 8.48
N ILE A 41 -1.65 -10.40 8.96
CA ILE A 41 -0.42 -11.20 8.84
C ILE A 41 -0.25 -12.12 10.05
N LYS A 42 -0.65 -11.63 11.22
CA LYS A 42 -0.69 -12.36 12.49
C LYS A 42 -1.90 -11.84 13.27
N LYS A 43 -2.43 -12.66 14.17
CA LYS A 43 -3.55 -12.28 15.05
C LYS A 43 -3.37 -10.87 15.62
N ASP A 44 -4.31 -9.98 15.31
CA ASP A 44 -4.35 -8.56 15.73
C ASP A 44 -3.28 -7.64 15.11
N PHE A 45 -2.53 -8.11 14.10
CA PHE A 45 -1.47 -7.38 13.41
C PHE A 45 -1.64 -7.44 11.88
N TYR A 46 -1.76 -6.25 11.28
CA TYR A 46 -2.15 -6.08 9.88
C TYR A 46 -1.06 -5.40 9.07
N ASP A 47 -1.04 -5.66 7.76
CA ASP A 47 -0.27 -4.90 6.77
C ASP A 47 -1.22 -4.26 5.73
N ILE A 48 -0.72 -3.24 5.05
CA ILE A 48 -1.40 -2.56 3.95
C ILE A 48 -0.81 -3.04 2.64
N ILE A 49 -1.58 -3.80 1.89
CA ILE A 49 -1.15 -4.36 0.61
C ILE A 49 -1.81 -3.62 -0.55
N CYS A 50 -1.03 -3.34 -1.58
CA CYS A 50 -1.51 -2.89 -2.88
C CYS A 50 -1.64 -4.09 -3.80
N LYS A 51 -2.80 -4.23 -4.44
CA LYS A 51 -3.02 -5.20 -5.52
C LYS A 51 -3.15 -4.49 -6.85
N GLY A 52 -2.75 -5.17 -7.90
CA GLY A 52 -2.72 -4.59 -9.22
C GLY A 52 -2.46 -5.60 -10.30
N TYR A 53 -1.95 -5.14 -11.43
CA TYR A 53 -1.46 -5.98 -12.51
C TYR A 53 -0.24 -5.34 -13.17
N PHE A 54 0.62 -6.16 -13.76
CA PHE A 54 1.70 -5.62 -14.57
C PHE A 54 1.13 -5.13 -15.89
N VAL A 55 1.49 -3.93 -16.33
CA VAL A 55 1.00 -3.35 -17.61
C VAL A 55 1.28 -4.28 -18.79
N ASN A 56 2.37 -5.06 -18.73
CA ASN A 56 2.77 -6.00 -19.78
C ASN A 56 2.19 -7.42 -19.58
N ASN A 57 1.53 -7.71 -18.46
CA ASN A 57 0.94 -9.01 -18.16
C ASN A 57 -0.19 -8.87 -17.12
N THR A 58 -1.43 -8.88 -17.61
CA THR A 58 -2.64 -8.68 -16.80
C THR A 58 -3.12 -9.95 -16.10
N SER A 59 -2.54 -11.12 -16.38
CA SER A 59 -2.98 -12.40 -15.84
C SER A 59 -2.49 -12.65 -14.41
N ILE A 60 -1.50 -11.87 -13.94
CA ILE A 60 -0.92 -11.98 -12.61
C ILE A 60 -1.37 -10.77 -11.78
N VAL A 61 -1.94 -11.04 -10.61
CA VAL A 61 -2.33 -10.02 -9.63
C VAL A 61 -1.31 -10.01 -8.49
N PRO A 62 -0.19 -9.29 -8.61
CA PRO A 62 0.78 -9.22 -7.52
C PRO A 62 0.17 -8.48 -6.32
N LYS A 63 0.58 -8.92 -5.13
CA LYS A 63 0.37 -8.21 -3.86
C LYS A 63 1.71 -7.62 -3.43
N VAL A 64 1.74 -6.33 -3.12
CA VAL A 64 2.95 -5.65 -2.62
C VAL A 64 2.62 -4.81 -1.41
N SER A 65 3.45 -4.84 -0.37
CA SER A 65 3.25 -3.98 0.80
C SER A 65 3.44 -2.52 0.42
N ILE A 66 2.67 -1.62 1.04
CA ILE A 66 2.84 -0.17 0.88
C ILE A 66 4.26 0.27 1.26
N GLN A 67 4.88 -0.43 2.23
CA GLN A 67 6.27 -0.21 2.65
C GLN A 67 7.28 -0.44 1.51
N SER A 68 6.92 -1.22 0.50
CA SER A 68 7.79 -1.50 -0.65
C SER A 68 7.70 -0.46 -1.75
N ILE A 69 6.62 0.33 -1.80
CA ILE A 69 6.34 1.22 -2.95
C ILE A 69 6.26 2.71 -2.58
N PHE A 70 6.14 3.08 -1.31
CA PHE A 70 6.01 4.50 -0.94
C PHE A 70 7.18 5.35 -1.48
N LYS A 71 8.40 4.82 -1.46
CA LYS A 71 9.60 5.51 -1.98
C LYS A 71 9.56 5.71 -3.48
N SER A 72 9.13 4.70 -4.24
CA SER A 72 9.09 4.78 -5.70
C SER A 72 7.98 5.69 -6.20
N MET A 73 7.00 5.98 -5.35
CA MET A 73 5.84 6.83 -5.65
C MET A 73 5.91 8.22 -5.03
N ASP A 74 7.04 8.59 -4.40
CA ASP A 74 7.20 9.88 -3.70
C ASP A 74 6.10 10.17 -2.67
N LEU A 75 5.74 9.14 -1.90
CA LEU A 75 4.72 9.20 -0.85
C LEU A 75 5.38 9.28 0.53
N ASP A 76 4.70 9.92 1.47
CA ASP A 76 5.07 9.85 2.89
C ASP A 76 5.17 8.37 3.35
N SER A 77 6.14 8.06 4.22
CA SER A 77 6.22 6.73 4.81
C SER A 77 5.02 6.47 5.73
N PRO A 78 4.63 5.21 5.99
CA PRO A 78 3.51 4.90 6.86
C PRO A 78 3.64 5.52 8.26
N GLU A 79 4.85 5.56 8.81
CA GLU A 79 5.14 6.17 10.11
C GLU A 79 4.86 7.68 10.11
N VAL A 80 5.27 8.38 9.04
CA VAL A 80 5.00 9.82 8.86
C VAL A 80 3.49 10.08 8.68
N ALA A 81 2.81 9.24 7.89
CA ALA A 81 1.37 9.35 7.68
C ALA A 81 0.59 9.18 8.99
N LEU A 82 1.00 8.23 9.85
CA LEU A 82 0.41 8.01 11.17
C LEU A 82 0.71 9.16 12.15
N GLN A 83 1.90 9.76 12.11
CA GLN A 83 2.20 10.92 12.94
C GLN A 83 1.29 12.12 12.64
N ARG A 84 0.96 12.36 11.37
CA ARG A 84 0.04 13.44 10.96
C ARG A 84 -1.40 13.22 11.41
N ARG A 85 -1.81 11.99 11.70
CA ARG A 85 -3.14 11.68 12.26
C ARG A 85 -3.32 12.24 13.67
N ASN A 86 -2.21 12.35 14.41
CA ASN A 86 -2.19 12.78 15.81
C ASN A 86 -1.94 14.30 15.97
N LEU A 87 -1.94 15.06 14.86
CA LEU A 87 -1.83 16.52 14.81
C LEU A 87 -3.19 17.13 14.48
#